data_AF-X1V729-F1
#
_entry.id   AF-X1V729-F1
#
_cell.length_a   1.000
_cell.length_b   1.000
_cell.length_c   1.000
_cell.angle_alpha   90.00
_cell.angle_beta   90.00
_cell.angle_gamma   90.00
#
_symmetry.space_group_name_H-M   'P 1'
#
loop_
_entity.id
_entity.type
_entity.pdbx_description
1 polymer ?
#
loop_
_entity_poly.entity_id
_entity_poly.type
_entity_poly.pdbx_seq_one_letter_code
_entity_poly.pdbx_strand_id
1 'polypeptide(L)'
;IFLFIGIMAIQGLIIPIPSEIVLLSTGMIWGILGGGVMGVIGSMAAGLLCFYISRLGGRPIIEKLVGEKAMLMADDFIEKNGIWAILISRTIPFIAFDPISYVSGLVEMDVKKYSIGTLIGSIPRSFFYAILGASFGIDPSNPNIEAQSALFNLVFLVIVAVLGAMFVAYYLYSRYYEKKNLNK
;
A
#
# COMPACT_ATOMS: atom_id res chain seq x y z
N ILE A 1 -20.44 -0.62 2.14
CA ILE A 1 -19.55 0.36 2.81
C ILE A 1 -18.86 -0.28 4.03
N PHE A 2 -19.57 -0.64 5.09
CA PHE A 2 -18.96 -1.29 6.27
C PHE A 2 -18.21 -2.59 5.97
N LEU A 3 -18.75 -3.43 5.07
CA LEU A 3 -18.07 -4.64 4.60
C LEU A 3 -16.73 -4.36 3.91
N PHE A 4 -16.68 -3.32 3.06
CA PHE A 4 -15.46 -2.89 2.37
C PHE A 4 -14.40 -2.39 3.36
N ILE A 5 -14.80 -1.55 4.32
CA ILE A 5 -13.91 -1.07 5.37
C ILE A 5 -13.39 -2.24 6.20
N GLY A 6 -14.24 -3.22 6.51
CA GLY A 6 -13.84 -4.45 7.20
C GLY A 6 -12.83 -5.27 6.41
N ILE A 7 -13.05 -5.47 5.11
CA ILE A 7 -12.10 -6.18 4.24
C ILE A 7 -10.76 -5.44 4.18
N MET A 8 -10.78 -4.11 3.99
CA MET A 8 -9.56 -3.28 3.99
C MET A 8 -8.79 -3.37 5.31
N ALA A 9 -9.48 -3.39 6.43
CA ALA A 9 -8.86 -3.56 7.75
C ALA A 9 -8.25 -4.96 7.92
N ILE A 10 -8.96 -6.01 7.51
CA ILE A 10 -8.51 -7.41 7.65
C ILE A 10 -7.31 -7.71 6.75
N GLN A 11 -7.30 -7.21 5.50
CA GLN A 11 -6.14 -7.38 4.64
C GLN A 11 -4.91 -6.62 5.16
N GLY A 12 -5.07 -5.46 5.79
CA GLY A 12 -3.92 -4.79 6.42
C GLY A 12 -3.29 -5.63 7.54
N LEU A 13 -4.09 -6.52 8.15
CA LEU A 13 -3.77 -7.24 9.38
C LEU A 13 -3.21 -8.66 9.19
N ILE A 14 -3.76 -9.46 8.26
CA ILE A 14 -3.59 -10.94 8.28
C ILE A 14 -2.85 -11.48 7.05
N ILE A 15 -2.98 -10.82 5.89
CA ILE A 15 -2.43 -11.30 4.62
C ILE A 15 -2.05 -10.05 3.84
N PRO A 16 -0.83 -9.92 3.29
CA PRO A 16 -0.54 -8.88 2.29
C PRO A 16 -1.33 -9.19 1.00
N ILE A 17 -2.66 -9.10 1.06
CA ILE A 17 -3.51 -9.05 -0.11
C ILE A 17 -3.15 -7.73 -0.76
N PRO A 18 -2.84 -7.72 -2.06
CA PRO A 18 -2.60 -6.48 -2.78
C PRO A 18 -3.82 -5.56 -2.58
N SER A 19 -3.66 -4.55 -1.74
CA SER A 19 -4.61 -3.45 -1.54
C SER A 19 -5.13 -2.87 -2.84
N GLU A 20 -4.32 -3.01 -3.89
CA GLU A 20 -4.55 -2.71 -5.29
C GLU A 20 -5.84 -3.35 -5.82
N ILE A 21 -6.09 -4.63 -5.51
CA ILE A 21 -7.30 -5.33 -5.98
C ILE A 21 -8.55 -4.70 -5.35
N VAL A 22 -8.48 -4.39 -4.06
CA VAL A 22 -9.59 -3.80 -3.34
C VAL A 22 -9.82 -2.35 -3.76
N LEU A 23 -8.76 -1.58 -4.00
CA LEU A 23 -8.82 -0.23 -4.58
C LEU A 23 -9.35 -0.22 -6.02
N LEU A 24 -9.02 -1.22 -6.84
CA LEU A 24 -9.61 -1.37 -8.18
C LEU A 24 -11.12 -1.61 -8.09
N SER A 25 -11.54 -2.47 -7.16
CA SER A 25 -12.97 -2.76 -6.97
C SER A 25 -13.78 -1.53 -6.56
N THR A 26 -13.18 -0.54 -5.86
CA THR A 26 -13.91 0.69 -5.52
C THR A 26 -14.25 1.51 -6.75
N GLY A 27 -13.33 1.58 -7.71
CA GLY A 27 -13.56 2.23 -9.00
C GLY A 27 -14.63 1.53 -9.83
N MET A 28 -14.63 0.19 -9.83
CA MET A 28 -15.62 -0.61 -10.54
C MET A 28 -17.04 -0.40 -9.98
N ILE A 29 -17.19 -0.30 -8.66
CA ILE A 29 -18.50 -0.24 -7.98
C ILE A 29 -19.03 1.20 -7.89
N TRP A 30 -18.17 2.16 -7.55
CA TRP A 30 -18.57 3.54 -7.23
C TRP A 30 -18.06 4.59 -8.23
N GLY A 31 -17.51 4.14 -9.37
CA GLY A 31 -16.92 5.01 -10.38
C GLY A 31 -15.70 5.78 -9.88
N ILE A 32 -15.26 6.77 -10.66
CA ILE A 32 -14.01 7.50 -10.39
C ILE A 32 -14.08 8.30 -9.08
N LEU A 33 -15.09 9.16 -8.94
CA LEU A 33 -15.19 10.06 -7.78
C LEU A 33 -15.54 9.29 -6.50
N GLY A 34 -16.55 8.42 -6.56
CA GLY A 34 -16.95 7.61 -5.41
C GLY A 34 -15.89 6.58 -5.04
N GLY A 35 -15.30 5.91 -6.03
CA GLY A 35 -14.23 4.94 -5.81
C GLY A 35 -12.95 5.56 -5.26
N GLY A 36 -12.59 6.77 -5.73
CA GLY A 36 -11.43 7.52 -5.24
C GLY A 36 -11.58 7.94 -3.79
N VAL A 37 -12.71 8.55 -3.43
CA VAL A 37 -13.01 8.96 -2.05
C VAL A 37 -13.08 7.76 -1.11
N MET A 38 -13.79 6.70 -1.51
CA MET A 38 -13.89 5.47 -0.71
C MET A 38 -12.54 4.77 -0.57
N GLY A 39 -11.70 4.80 -1.61
CA GLY A 39 -10.33 4.29 -1.58
C GLY A 39 -9.44 5.04 -0.59
N VAL A 40 -9.54 6.38 -0.54
CA VAL A 40 -8.83 7.19 0.45
C VAL A 40 -9.27 6.82 1.86
N ILE A 41 -10.58 6.79 2.12
CA ILE A 41 -11.13 6.44 3.44
C ILE A 41 -10.70 5.04 3.87
N GLY A 42 -10.79 4.06 2.96
CA GLY A 42 -10.38 2.67 3.23
C GLY A 42 -8.89 2.55 3.54
N SER A 43 -8.05 3.20 2.73
CA SER A 43 -6.59 3.22 2.93
C SER A 43 -6.20 3.89 4.25
N MET A 44 -6.94 4.93 4.63
CA MET A 44 -6.72 5.68 5.86
C MET A 44 -7.14 4.85 7.08
N ALA A 45 -8.28 4.16 7.02
CA ALA A 45 -8.73 3.24 8.06
C ALA A 45 -7.76 2.06 8.25
N ALA A 46 -7.35 1.41 7.15
CA ALA A 46 -6.39 0.32 7.19
C ALA A 46 -5.04 0.76 7.76
N GLY A 47 -4.51 1.89 7.26
CA GLY A 47 -3.24 2.44 7.74
C GLY A 47 -3.25 2.78 9.22
N LEU A 48 -4.30 3.48 9.69
CA LEU A 48 -4.46 3.82 11.11
C LEU A 48 -4.59 2.56 11.96
N LEU A 49 -5.30 1.55 11.49
CA LEU A 49 -5.45 0.30 12.22
C LEU A 49 -4.09 -0.42 12.37
N CYS A 50 -3.31 -0.56 11.30
CA CYS A 50 -1.96 -1.12 11.36
C CYS A 50 -1.04 -0.30 12.28
N PHE A 51 -1.11 1.03 12.18
CA PHE A 51 -0.34 1.96 13.02
C PHE A 51 -0.68 1.78 14.52
N TYR A 52 -1.96 1.74 14.88
CA TYR A 52 -2.36 1.61 16.28
C TYR A 52 -2.10 0.22 16.83
N ILE A 53 -2.30 -0.83 16.02
CA ILE A 53 -1.97 -2.20 16.43
C ILE A 53 -0.48 -2.34 16.68
N SER A 54 0.38 -1.77 15.83
CA SER A 54 1.82 -1.84 16.02
C SER A 54 2.31 -1.00 17.21
N ARG A 55 1.65 0.14 17.45
CA ARG A 55 1.90 0.98 18.62
C ARG A 55 1.49 0.32 19.94
N LEU A 56 0.37 -0.41 19.96
CA LEU A 56 -0.14 -1.12 21.14
C LEU A 56 0.55 -2.48 21.37
N GLY A 57 0.87 -3.19 20.28
CA GLY A 57 1.46 -4.53 20.26
C GLY A 57 2.94 -4.58 20.64
N GLY A 58 3.53 -3.44 20.96
CA GLY A 58 4.74 -3.33 21.75
C GLY A 58 6.04 -3.45 20.95
N ARG A 59 6.73 -2.31 20.83
CA ARG A 59 8.15 -2.22 20.50
C ARG A 59 9.02 -3.34 21.11
N PRO A 60 8.85 -3.77 22.38
CA PRO A 60 9.68 -4.82 22.98
C PRO A 60 9.53 -6.21 22.33
N ILE A 61 8.37 -6.52 21.76
CA ILE A 61 8.13 -7.82 21.09
C ILE A 61 8.81 -7.84 19.73
N ILE A 62 8.65 -6.75 18.97
CA ILE A 62 9.28 -6.63 17.65
C ILE A 62 10.80 -6.48 17.78
N GLU A 63 11.28 -5.72 18.75
CA GLU A 63 12.72 -5.58 19.03
C GLU A 63 13.39 -6.93 19.33
N LYS A 64 12.69 -7.86 19.98
CA LYS A 64 13.18 -9.25 20.16
C LYS A 64 13.20 -10.08 18.88
N LEU A 65 12.36 -9.76 17.89
CA LEU A 65 12.25 -10.50 16.63
C LEU A 65 13.23 -9.98 15.56
N VAL A 66 13.33 -8.67 15.38
CA VAL A 66 14.18 -8.04 14.35
C VAL A 66 15.51 -7.51 14.89
N GLY A 67 15.66 -7.40 16.22
CA GLY A 67 16.85 -6.91 16.89
C GLY A 67 16.89 -5.38 17.06
N GLU A 68 17.61 -4.93 18.09
CA GLU A 68 17.77 -3.53 18.47
C GLU A 68 18.32 -2.67 17.33
N LYS A 69 19.29 -3.19 16.57
CA LYS A 69 19.90 -2.48 15.44
C LYS A 69 18.90 -2.14 14.33
N ALA A 70 17.94 -3.03 14.06
CA ALA A 70 16.88 -2.79 13.08
C ALA A 70 15.89 -1.73 13.57
N MET A 71 15.56 -1.75 14.88
CA MET A 71 14.72 -0.73 15.51
C MET A 71 15.38 0.66 15.48
N LEU A 72 16.67 0.75 15.81
CA LEU A 72 17.42 2.01 15.73
C LEU A 72 17.45 2.56 14.30
N MET A 73 17.62 1.69 13.30
CA MET A 73 17.58 2.11 11.90
C MET A 73 16.20 2.64 11.49
N ALA A 74 15.11 2.04 12.02
CA ALA A 74 13.76 2.52 11.79
C ALA A 74 13.49 3.88 12.47
N ASP A 75 13.96 4.05 13.71
CA ASP A 75 13.89 5.33 14.43
C ASP A 75 14.62 6.43 13.65
N ASP A 76 15.88 6.18 13.26
CA ASP A 76 16.71 7.09 12.45
C ASP A 76 16.04 7.46 11.12
N PHE A 77 15.41 6.48 10.48
CA PHE A 77 14.74 6.68 9.19
C PHE A 77 13.52 7.59 9.34
N ILE A 78 12.72 7.41 10.40
CA ILE A 78 11.54 8.24 10.66
C ILE A 78 11.97 9.62 11.16
N GLU A 79 13.02 9.73 11.96
CA GLU A 79 13.57 11.03 12.37
C GLU A 79 14.05 11.85 11.17
N LYS A 80 14.74 11.21 10.21
CA LYS A 80 15.25 11.86 9.00
C LYS A 80 14.18 12.16 7.96
N ASN A 81 13.26 11.22 7.70
CA ASN A 81 12.33 11.33 6.57
C ASN A 81 10.90 11.70 7.00
N GLY A 82 10.50 11.37 8.24
CA GLY A 82 9.22 11.71 8.84
C GLY A 82 8.02 11.53 7.92
N ILE A 83 7.27 12.61 7.69
CA ILE A 83 6.07 12.61 6.86
C ILE A 83 6.36 12.30 5.38
N TRP A 84 7.57 12.59 4.88
CA TRP A 84 7.94 12.36 3.48
C TRP A 84 8.04 10.88 3.14
N ALA A 85 8.52 10.05 4.08
CA ALA A 85 8.55 8.60 3.89
C ALA A 85 7.13 8.04 3.65
N ILE A 86 6.14 8.56 4.39
CA ILE A 86 4.74 8.16 4.25
C ILE A 86 4.16 8.69 2.95
N LEU A 87 4.41 9.97 2.62
CA LEU A 87 3.91 10.58 1.40
C LEU A 87 4.41 9.86 0.15
N ILE A 88 5.73 9.62 0.05
CA ILE A 88 6.34 8.98 -1.12
C ILE A 88 5.82 7.56 -1.28
N SER A 89 5.81 6.78 -0.19
CA SER A 89 5.34 5.39 -0.23
C SER A 89 3.85 5.27 -0.55
N ARG A 90 3.02 6.22 -0.12
CA ARG A 90 1.59 6.23 -0.40
C ARG A 90 1.25 6.74 -1.80
N THR A 91 2.07 7.66 -2.31
CA THR A 91 1.88 8.26 -3.66
C THR A 91 2.22 7.27 -4.76
N ILE A 92 3.24 6.42 -4.55
CA ILE A 92 3.65 5.43 -5.53
C ILE A 92 2.65 4.26 -5.50
N PRO A 93 1.87 4.04 -6.57
CA PRO A 93 1.09 2.80 -6.69
C PRO A 93 2.05 1.61 -6.69
N PHE A 94 1.59 0.43 -6.24
CA PHE A 94 2.35 -0.85 -6.25
C PHE A 94 3.35 -1.08 -5.11
N ILE A 95 3.58 -0.11 -4.22
CA ILE A 95 4.31 -0.35 -2.97
C ILE A 95 3.35 -0.82 -1.88
N ALA A 96 3.69 -1.92 -1.21
CA ALA A 96 3.00 -2.35 0.01
C ALA A 96 3.20 -1.30 1.11
N PHE A 97 2.14 -0.59 1.48
CA PHE A 97 2.20 0.49 2.47
C PHE A 97 1.98 0.00 3.90
N ASP A 98 1.48 -1.23 4.07
CA ASP A 98 1.23 -1.82 5.39
C ASP A 98 2.51 -1.91 6.23
N PRO A 99 3.67 -2.38 5.71
CA PRO A 99 4.93 -2.40 6.47
C PRO A 99 5.34 -1.03 6.98
N ILE A 100 5.14 0.03 6.18
CA ILE A 100 5.49 1.40 6.56
C ILE A 100 4.55 1.91 7.66
N SER A 101 3.29 1.50 7.64
CA SER A 101 2.32 1.81 8.68
C SER A 101 2.65 1.09 10.00
N TYR A 102 3.08 -0.17 9.92
CA TYR A 102 3.58 -0.93 11.06
C TYR A 102 4.81 -0.26 11.66
N VAL A 103 5.84 0.02 10.85
CA VAL A 103 7.07 0.70 11.29
C VAL A 103 6.76 2.05 11.92
N SER A 104 5.90 2.86 11.29
CA SER A 104 5.53 4.19 11.81
C SER A 104 4.88 4.12 13.20
N GLY A 105 4.08 3.10 13.49
CA GLY A 105 3.49 2.91 14.82
C GLY A 105 4.47 2.32 15.84
N LEU A 106 5.43 1.50 15.41
CA LEU A 106 6.47 0.92 16.28
C LEU A 106 7.46 1.97 16.79
N VAL A 107 7.80 2.96 15.97
CA VAL A 107 8.67 4.08 16.34
C VAL A 107 7.91 5.24 16.98
N GLU A 108 6.64 5.01 17.35
CA GLU A 108 5.76 6.00 18.00
C GLU A 108 5.62 7.34 17.26
N MET A 109 5.56 7.32 15.93
CA MET A 109 5.42 8.56 15.16
C MET A 109 4.12 9.31 15.56
N ASP A 110 4.15 10.64 15.52
CA ASP A 110 2.96 11.43 15.83
C ASP A 110 1.78 11.06 14.92
N VAL A 111 0.62 10.77 15.54
CA VAL A 111 -0.59 10.31 14.84
C VAL A 111 -1.08 11.34 13.83
N LYS A 112 -0.96 12.64 14.13
CA LYS A 112 -1.41 13.69 13.21
C LYS A 112 -0.51 13.73 11.99
N LYS A 113 0.82 13.69 12.18
CA LYS A 113 1.78 13.59 11.06
C LYS A 113 1.53 12.35 10.21
N TYR A 114 1.28 11.20 10.85
CA TYR A 114 0.95 9.97 10.15
C TYR A 114 -0.33 10.12 9.34
N SER A 115 -1.41 10.60 9.98
CA SER A 115 -2.73 10.74 9.36
C SER A 115 -2.72 11.70 8.18
N ILE A 116 -2.03 12.84 8.30
CA ILE A 116 -1.93 13.85 7.24
C ILE A 116 -1.12 13.29 6.07
N GLY A 117 0.04 12.69 6.33
CA GLY A 117 0.86 12.08 5.28
C GLY A 117 0.12 10.93 4.57
N THR A 118 -0.64 10.14 5.34
CA THR A 118 -1.51 9.08 4.83
C THR A 118 -2.60 9.64 3.93
N LEU A 119 -3.34 10.63 4.41
CA LEU A 119 -4.46 11.22 3.68
C LEU A 119 -3.99 11.79 2.34
N ILE A 120 -2.97 12.66 2.38
CA ILE A 120 -2.46 13.33 1.19
C ILE A 120 -1.87 12.30 0.22
N GLY A 121 -1.03 11.38 0.71
CA GLY A 121 -0.37 10.37 -0.13
C GLY A 121 -1.35 9.36 -0.73
N SER A 122 -2.47 9.07 -0.05
CA SER A 122 -3.46 8.10 -0.53
C SER A 122 -4.34 8.64 -1.64
N ILE A 123 -4.48 9.97 -1.79
CA ILE A 123 -5.29 10.61 -2.84
C ILE A 123 -4.85 10.19 -4.24
N PRO A 124 -3.60 10.46 -4.68
CA PRO A 124 -3.18 10.14 -6.06
C PRO A 124 -3.31 8.63 -6.34
N ARG A 125 -2.93 7.79 -5.38
CA ARG A 125 -3.05 6.33 -5.49
C ARG A 125 -4.50 5.86 -5.60
N SER A 126 -5.39 6.37 -4.75
CA SER A 126 -6.79 5.94 -4.73
C SER A 126 -7.53 6.37 -5.98
N PHE A 127 -7.29 7.58 -6.46
CA PHE A 127 -7.87 8.04 -7.72
C PHE A 127 -7.29 7.32 -8.93
N PHE A 128 -6.00 7.00 -8.93
CA PHE A 128 -5.39 6.16 -9.98
C PHE A 128 -6.11 4.81 -10.10
N TYR A 129 -6.26 4.08 -8.99
CA TYR A 129 -6.96 2.80 -8.99
C TYR A 129 -8.47 2.94 -9.23
N ALA A 130 -9.10 4.02 -8.80
CA ALA A 130 -10.50 4.27 -9.10
C ALA A 130 -10.74 4.56 -10.59
N ILE A 131 -9.84 5.27 -11.26
CA ILE A 131 -9.88 5.48 -12.72
C ILE A 131 -9.70 4.15 -13.46
N LEU A 132 -8.69 3.37 -13.07
CA LEU A 132 -8.47 2.05 -13.64
C LEU A 132 -9.70 1.15 -13.42
N GLY A 133 -10.19 1.05 -12.19
CA GLY A 133 -11.38 0.28 -11.83
C GLY A 133 -12.63 0.70 -12.59
N ALA A 134 -12.90 2.02 -12.68
CA ALA A 134 -14.03 2.53 -13.44
C ALA A 134 -13.91 2.24 -14.95
N SER A 135 -12.69 2.22 -15.49
CA SER A 135 -12.43 1.83 -16.88
C SER A 135 -12.64 0.33 -17.13
N PHE A 136 -12.57 -0.50 -16.09
CA PHE A 136 -12.97 -1.92 -16.13
C PHE A 136 -14.45 -2.15 -15.81
N GLY A 137 -15.22 -1.07 -15.59
CA GLY A 137 -16.60 -1.13 -15.14
C GLY A 137 -17.39 -2.19 -15.87
N ILE A 138 -17.64 -3.30 -15.17
CA ILE A 138 -18.52 -4.37 -15.63
C ILE A 138 -19.90 -3.75 -15.66
N ASP A 139 -20.36 -3.35 -16.83
CA ASP A 139 -21.75 -3.01 -17.04
C ASP A 139 -22.51 -4.34 -17.11
N PRO A 140 -23.34 -4.69 -16.09
CA PRO A 140 -24.07 -5.94 -16.08
C PRO A 140 -25.08 -6.03 -17.25
N SER A 141 -25.35 -4.91 -17.93
CA SER A 141 -26.26 -4.80 -19.07
C SER A 141 -25.55 -4.83 -20.43
N ASN A 142 -24.21 -4.83 -20.47
CA ASN A 142 -23.43 -4.85 -21.71
C ASN A 142 -23.02 -6.29 -22.09
N PRO A 143 -23.49 -6.83 -23.23
CA PRO A 143 -23.35 -8.26 -23.56
C PRO A 143 -21.93 -8.71 -23.94
N ASN A 144 -20.96 -7.81 -24.09
CA ASN A 144 -19.60 -8.17 -24.49
C ASN A 144 -18.70 -8.57 -23.31
N ILE A 145 -19.04 -9.69 -22.67
CA ILE A 145 -18.29 -10.29 -21.56
C ILE A 145 -16.85 -10.65 -21.98
N GLU A 146 -16.63 -11.08 -23.23
CA GLU A 146 -15.29 -11.39 -23.76
C GLU A 146 -14.37 -10.17 -23.78
N ALA A 147 -14.84 -9.01 -24.26
CA ALA A 147 -14.02 -7.79 -24.32
C ALA A 147 -13.65 -7.27 -22.92
N GLN A 148 -14.60 -7.36 -21.97
CA GLN A 148 -14.38 -6.97 -20.57
C GLN A 148 -13.37 -7.91 -19.88
N SER A 149 -13.50 -9.22 -20.11
CA SER A 149 -12.57 -10.22 -19.57
C SER A 149 -11.16 -10.13 -20.18
N ALA A 150 -11.05 -9.84 -21.48
CA ALA A 150 -9.76 -9.63 -22.14
C ALA A 150 -9.04 -8.38 -21.60
N LEU A 151 -9.77 -7.29 -21.37
CA LEU A 151 -9.23 -6.07 -20.79
C LEU A 151 -8.79 -6.27 -19.33
N PHE A 152 -9.60 -6.97 -18.52
CA PHE A 152 -9.24 -7.34 -17.15
C PHE A 152 -7.97 -8.19 -17.12
N ASN A 153 -7.90 -9.24 -17.96
CA ASN A 153 -6.72 -10.09 -18.06
C ASN A 153 -5.49 -9.31 -18.50
N LEU A 154 -5.63 -8.39 -19.45
CA LEU A 154 -4.54 -7.54 -19.92
C LEU A 154 -4.00 -6.65 -18.79
N VAL A 155 -4.88 -6.00 -18.02
CA VAL A 155 -4.42 -5.15 -16.91
C VAL A 155 -3.85 -5.96 -15.76
N PHE A 156 -4.44 -7.11 -15.44
CA PHE A 156 -3.86 -8.03 -14.48
C PHE A 156 -2.43 -8.45 -14.90
N LEU A 157 -2.25 -8.81 -16.18
CA LEU A 157 -0.93 -9.14 -16.73
C LEU A 157 0.05 -7.96 -16.69
N VAL A 158 -0.40 -6.74 -16.99
CA VAL A 158 0.45 -5.53 -16.90
C VAL A 158 0.87 -5.28 -15.46
N ILE A 159 -0.05 -5.39 -14.49
CA ILE A 159 0.28 -5.23 -13.06
C ILE A 159 1.31 -6.29 -12.64
N VAL A 160 1.08 -7.56 -12.99
CA VAL A 160 2.02 -8.65 -12.68
C VAL A 160 3.38 -8.42 -13.35
N ALA A 161 3.40 -7.95 -14.60
CA ALA A 161 4.63 -7.65 -15.33
C ALA A 161 5.40 -6.48 -14.70
N VAL A 162 4.71 -5.41 -14.29
CA VAL A 162 5.32 -4.26 -13.60
C VAL A 162 5.88 -4.69 -12.24
N LEU A 163 5.11 -5.46 -11.46
CA LEU A 163 5.59 -6.00 -10.18
C LEU A 163 6.80 -6.94 -10.37
N GLY A 164 6.76 -7.80 -11.38
CA GLY A 164 7.88 -8.64 -11.76
C GLY A 164 9.10 -7.83 -12.17
N ALA A 165 8.94 -6.79 -12.99
CA ALA A 165 10.02 -5.90 -13.40
C ALA A 165 10.60 -5.11 -12.22
N MET A 166 9.76 -4.61 -11.32
CA MET A 166 10.19 -3.94 -10.09
C MET A 166 10.96 -4.89 -9.18
N PHE A 167 10.49 -6.14 -9.03
CA PHE A 167 11.19 -7.17 -8.25
C PHE A 167 12.54 -7.52 -8.88
N VAL A 168 12.61 -7.68 -10.20
CA VAL A 168 13.86 -7.92 -10.93
C VAL A 168 14.81 -6.73 -10.80
N ALA A 169 14.33 -5.50 -10.98
CA ALA A 169 15.12 -4.29 -10.83
C ALA A 169 15.67 -4.16 -9.40
N TYR A 170 14.83 -4.43 -8.39
CA TYR A 170 15.25 -4.47 -7.00
C TYR A 170 16.30 -5.56 -6.75
N TYR A 171 16.08 -6.78 -7.25
CA TYR A 171 17.00 -7.90 -7.13
C TYR A 171 18.36 -7.63 -7.80
N LEU A 172 18.34 -7.01 -8.98
CA LEU A 172 19.57 -6.61 -9.68
C LEU A 172 20.29 -5.47 -8.94
N TYR A 173 19.55 -4.50 -8.43
CA TYR A 173 20.09 -3.38 -7.66
C TYR A 173 20.72 -3.86 -6.35
N SER A 174 20.04 -4.74 -5.60
CA SER A 174 20.58 -5.32 -4.35
C SER A 174 21.85 -6.14 -4.62
N ARG A 175 21.85 -6.97 -5.67
CA ARG A 175 23.03 -7.77 -6.05
C ARG A 175 24.21 -6.92 -6.53
N TYR A 176 23.94 -5.80 -7.20
CA TYR A 176 24.98 -4.83 -7.58
C TYR A 176 25.60 -4.17 -6.34
N TYR A 177 24.78 -3.79 -5.36
CA TYR A 177 25.25 -3.18 -4.11
C TYR A 177 26.06 -4.16 -3.24
N GLU A 178 25.64 -5.43 -3.12
CA GLU A 178 26.40 -6.46 -2.39
C GLU A 178 27.79 -6.69 -2.99
N LYS A 179 27.90 -6.80 -4.32
CA LYS A 179 29.20 -6.97 -4.99
C LYS A 179 30.14 -5.78 -4.77
N LYS A 180 29.61 -4.55 -4.65
CA LYS A 180 30.42 -3.36 -4.42
C LYS A 180 30.93 -3.26 -2.97
N ASN A 181 30.16 -3.76 -2.00
CA ASN A 181 30.56 -3.78 -0.59
C ASN A 181 31.47 -4.96 -0.22
N LEU A 182 31.42 -6.08 -0.95
CA LEU A 182 32.34 -7.23 -0.77
C LEU A 182 33.76 -6.99 -1.33
N ASN A 183 33.94 -5.96 -2.17
CA ASN A 183 35.21 -5.58 -2.78
C ASN A 183 35.88 -4.37 -2.09
N LYS A 184 35.45 -4.02 -0.88
CA LYS A 184 36.11 -3.06 0.03
C LYS A 184 36.59 -3.80 1.27
#